data_AF-A0A314XL50-F1
#
_entry.id   AF-A0A314XL50-F1
#
_cell.length_a   1.000
_cell.length_b   1.000
_cell.length_c   1.000
_cell.angle_alpha   90.00
_cell.angle_beta   90.00
_cell.angle_gamma   90.00
#
_symmetry.space_group_name_H-M   'P 1'
#
loop_
_entity.id
_entity.type
_entity.pdbx_description
1 polymer ?
#
loop_
_entity_poly.entity_id
_entity_poly.type
_entity_poly.pdbx_seq_one_letter_code
_entity_poly.pdbx_strand_id
1 'polypeptide(L)'
;MEENPRENALAYVLNQVQGVKHFKDAQEKLKKSIYDRGFLLFKKVREKLGKDKFVEFLKQLQRYSNGIIDLTEFLNLVDDAVRDDQDLMNDIDAFLEHCDKEQMNWSLRNES
;
A
#
# COMPACT_ATOMS: atom_id res chain seq x y z
N MET A 1 -24.69 31.29 -29.67
CA MET A 1 -24.96 30.64 -28.37
C MET A 1 -23.73 30.91 -27.54
N GLU A 2 -23.85 31.84 -26.61
CA GLU A 2 -22.75 32.27 -25.74
C GLU A 2 -22.72 31.29 -24.56
N GLU A 3 -21.67 30.48 -24.45
CA GLU A 3 -21.53 29.53 -23.34
C GLU A 3 -21.49 30.30 -22.01
N ASN A 4 -22.39 29.95 -21.09
CA ASN A 4 -22.51 30.63 -19.81
C ASN A 4 -21.23 30.37 -18.99
N PRO A 5 -20.47 31.42 -18.61
CA PRO A 5 -19.22 31.25 -17.87
C PRO A 5 -19.42 30.51 -16.54
N ARG A 6 -20.64 30.57 -15.97
CA ARG A 6 -20.97 29.86 -14.72
C ARG A 6 -21.17 28.35 -14.94
N GLU A 7 -21.68 27.94 -16.10
CA GLU A 7 -21.87 26.52 -16.42
C GLU A 7 -20.51 25.83 -16.63
N ASN A 8 -19.56 26.50 -17.30
CA ASN A 8 -18.20 26.00 -17.45
C ASN A 8 -17.43 25.95 -16.12
N ALA A 9 -17.63 26.93 -15.23
CA ALA A 9 -17.06 26.89 -13.89
C ALA A 9 -17.64 25.75 -13.05
N LEU A 10 -18.95 25.49 -13.14
CA LEU A 10 -19.59 24.39 -12.43
C LEU A 10 -19.11 23.02 -12.94
N ALA A 11 -18.99 22.85 -14.26
CA ALA A 11 -18.49 21.63 -14.87
C ALA A 11 -17.03 21.35 -14.47
N TYR A 12 -16.19 22.38 -14.43
CA TYR A 12 -14.81 22.28 -13.95
C TYR A 12 -14.74 21.85 -12.48
N VAL A 13 -15.53 22.49 -11.60
CA VAL A 13 -15.59 22.14 -10.18
C VAL A 13 -16.12 20.71 -9.98
N LEU A 14 -17.15 20.30 -10.72
CA LEU A 14 -17.69 18.94 -10.64
C LEU A 14 -16.68 17.89 -11.10
N ASN A 15 -15.94 18.13 -12.19
CA ASN A 15 -14.88 17.22 -12.66
C ASN A 15 -13.74 17.10 -11.64
N GLN A 16 -13.34 18.21 -11.00
CA GLN A 16 -12.34 18.22 -9.94
C GLN A 16 -12.83 17.45 -8.69
N VAL A 17 -14.07 17.68 -8.26
CA VAL A 17 -14.67 16.97 -7.12
C VAL A 17 -14.85 15.47 -7.41
N GLN A 18 -15.25 15.11 -8.63
CA GLN A 18 -15.32 13.72 -9.06
C GLN A 18 -13.94 13.07 -9.07
N GLY A 19 -12.91 13.72 -9.63
CA GLY A 19 -11.52 13.22 -9.59
C GLY A 19 -11.03 12.98 -8.16
N VAL A 20 -11.29 13.92 -7.23
CA VAL A 20 -10.96 13.78 -5.80
C VAL A 20 -11.74 12.65 -5.13
N LYS A 21 -13.02 12.44 -5.50
CA LYS A 21 -13.82 11.32 -4.98
C LYS A 21 -13.32 9.98 -5.50
N HIS A 22 -13.04 9.87 -6.79
CA HIS A 22 -12.48 8.67 -7.43
C HIS A 22 -11.10 8.32 -6.86
N PHE A 23 -10.28 9.33 -6.56
CA PHE A 23 -9.01 9.18 -5.86
C PHE A 23 -9.20 8.56 -4.48
N LYS A 24 -10.10 9.11 -3.65
CA LYS A 24 -10.40 8.55 -2.32
C LYS A 24 -10.93 7.11 -2.39
N ASP A 25 -11.88 6.85 -3.27
CA ASP A 25 -12.45 5.51 -3.50
C ASP A 25 -11.37 4.49 -3.92
N ALA A 26 -10.48 4.87 -4.83
CA ALA A 26 -9.38 4.02 -5.26
C ALA A 26 -8.34 3.82 -4.13
N GLN A 27 -8.16 4.81 -3.25
CA GLN A 27 -7.23 4.73 -2.13
C GLN A 27 -7.78 3.81 -1.04
N GLU A 28 -9.09 3.86 -0.80
CA GLU A 28 -9.80 2.95 0.11
C GLU A 28 -9.81 1.51 -0.42
N LYS A 29 -10.05 1.32 -1.73
CA LYS A 29 -9.95 -0.01 -2.36
C LYS A 29 -8.54 -0.58 -2.28
N LEU A 30 -7.52 0.25 -2.51
CA LEU A 30 -6.11 -0.14 -2.35
C LEU A 30 -5.81 -0.53 -0.91
N LYS A 31 -6.15 0.32 0.06
CA LYS A 31 -5.99 0.03 1.50
C LYS A 31 -6.70 -1.26 1.89
N LYS A 32 -7.91 -1.48 1.39
CA LYS A 32 -8.69 -2.69 1.66
C LYS A 32 -8.04 -3.93 1.05
N SER A 33 -7.57 -3.86 -0.19
CA SER A 33 -6.84 -4.96 -0.86
C SER A 33 -5.55 -5.35 -0.13
N ILE A 34 -4.77 -4.34 0.29
CA ILE A 34 -3.56 -4.54 1.10
C ILE A 34 -3.93 -5.11 2.47
N TYR A 35 -5.01 -4.66 3.10
CA TYR A 35 -5.46 -5.16 4.39
C TYR A 35 -5.96 -6.61 4.32
N ASP A 36 -6.76 -6.96 3.32
CA ASP A 36 -7.28 -8.32 3.10
C ASP A 36 -6.14 -9.33 2.86
N ARG A 37 -5.12 -8.95 2.05
CA ARG A 37 -3.94 -9.80 1.82
C ARG A 37 -2.96 -9.81 2.99
N GLY A 38 -2.77 -8.66 3.63
CA GLY A 38 -1.88 -8.50 4.77
C GLY A 38 -2.41 -9.17 6.04
N PHE A 39 -3.71 -9.33 6.19
CA PHE A 39 -4.29 -9.84 7.45
C PHE A 39 -3.80 -11.25 7.82
N LEU A 40 -3.83 -12.20 6.88
CA LEU A 40 -3.32 -13.56 7.14
C LEU A 40 -1.80 -13.55 7.31
N LEU A 41 -1.08 -12.80 6.46
CA LEU A 41 0.37 -12.70 6.53
C LEU A 41 0.82 -12.15 7.90
N PHE A 42 0.30 -10.98 8.30
CA PHE A 42 0.66 -10.36 9.58
C PHE A 42 0.26 -11.21 10.78
N LYS A 43 -0.80 -12.01 10.67
CA LYS A 43 -1.13 -13.00 11.70
C LYS A 43 -0.04 -14.07 11.80
N LYS A 44 0.37 -14.69 10.69
CA LYS A 44 1.48 -15.68 10.67
C LYS A 44 2.78 -15.08 11.22
N VAL A 45 3.14 -13.88 10.76
CA VAL A 45 4.34 -13.15 11.22
C VAL A 45 4.26 -12.89 12.73
N ARG A 46 3.11 -12.48 13.25
CA ARG A 46 2.91 -12.26 14.68
C ARG A 46 3.01 -13.55 15.49
N GLU A 47 2.48 -14.66 14.98
CA GLU A 47 2.57 -15.97 15.63
C GLU A 47 4.02 -16.48 15.70
N LYS A 48 4.84 -16.20 14.69
CA LYS A 48 6.28 -16.55 14.65
C LYS A 48 7.15 -15.63 15.51
N LEU A 49 6.95 -14.32 15.40
CA LEU A 49 7.77 -13.31 16.07
C LEU A 49 7.39 -13.09 17.54
N GLY A 50 6.13 -13.34 17.90
CA GLY A 50 5.58 -12.88 19.17
C GLY A 50 5.30 -11.38 19.16
N LYS A 51 4.68 -10.88 20.23
CA LYS A 51 4.09 -9.52 20.27
C LYS A 51 5.13 -8.41 20.12
N ASP A 52 6.24 -8.46 20.85
CA ASP A 52 7.24 -7.40 20.87
C ASP A 52 8.00 -7.30 19.53
N LYS A 53 8.48 -8.44 19.00
CA LYS A 53 9.16 -8.47 17.71
C LYS A 53 8.23 -8.15 16.54
N PHE A 54 6.94 -8.48 16.64
CA PHE A 54 5.95 -8.07 15.63
C PHE A 54 5.79 -6.54 15.57
N VAL A 55 5.84 -5.84 16.72
CA VAL A 55 5.82 -4.38 16.73
C VAL A 55 7.09 -3.80 16.08
N GLU A 56 8.25 -4.41 16.31
CA GLU A 56 9.49 -4.03 15.63
C GLU A 56 9.39 -4.21 14.12
N PHE A 57 8.87 -5.36 13.67
CA PHE A 57 8.61 -5.66 12.26
C PHE A 57 7.72 -4.59 11.60
N LEU A 58 6.62 -4.18 12.25
CA LEU A 58 5.74 -3.14 11.72
C LEU A 58 6.43 -1.79 11.58
N LYS A 59 7.33 -1.42 12.52
CA LYS A 59 8.12 -0.19 12.40
C LYS A 59 9.06 -0.25 11.19
N GLN A 60 9.71 -1.39 10.96
CA GLN A 60 10.59 -1.55 9.80
C GLN A 60 9.80 -1.53 8.49
N LEU A 61 8.63 -2.17 8.46
CA LEU A 61 7.74 -2.14 7.29
C LEU A 61 7.27 -0.71 6.98
N GLN A 62 6.96 0.09 8.00
CA GLN A 62 6.62 1.50 7.82
C GLN A 62 7.80 2.31 7.28
N ARG A 63 9.03 2.05 7.74
CA ARG A 63 10.23 2.69 7.21
C ARG A 63 10.47 2.32 5.75
N TYR A 64 10.31 1.04 5.40
CA TYR A 64 10.39 0.56 4.02
C TYR A 64 9.33 1.24 3.13
N SER A 65 8.07 1.26 3.58
CA SER A 65 6.97 1.91 2.85
C SER A 65 7.16 3.41 2.65
N ASN A 66 7.93 4.07 3.53
CA ASN A 66 8.26 5.49 3.42
C ASN A 66 9.55 5.72 2.60
N GLY A 67 10.17 4.67 2.06
CA GLY A 67 11.43 4.74 1.32
C GLY A 67 12.65 5.10 2.19
N ILE A 68 12.56 4.90 3.51
CA ILE A 68 13.67 5.19 4.44
C ILE A 68 14.73 4.08 4.41
N ILE A 69 14.30 2.85 4.15
CA ILE A 69 15.16 1.67 4.00
C ILE A 69 14.77 0.93 2.71
N ASP A 70 15.71 0.25 2.08
CA ASP A 70 15.43 -0.58 0.90
C ASP A 70 14.93 -1.99 1.27
N LEU A 71 14.53 -2.79 0.26
CA LEU A 71 13.99 -4.14 0.45
C LEU A 71 15.01 -5.06 1.13
N THR A 72 16.28 -4.95 0.75
CA THR A 72 17.37 -5.75 1.32
C THR A 72 17.58 -5.38 2.79
N GLU A 73 17.55 -4.09 3.12
CA GLU A 73 17.61 -3.60 4.50
C GLU A 73 16.40 -4.08 5.32
N PHE A 74 15.19 -3.99 4.76
CA PHE A 74 13.98 -4.47 5.42
C PHE A 74 14.09 -5.97 5.72
N LEU A 75 14.39 -6.80 4.72
CA LEU A 75 14.54 -8.25 4.88
C LEU A 75 15.69 -8.62 5.81
N ASN A 76 16.75 -7.81 5.89
CA ASN A 76 17.84 -8.01 6.85
C ASN A 76 17.45 -7.73 8.30
N LEU A 77 16.43 -6.91 8.52
CA LEU A 77 15.91 -6.58 9.85
C LEU A 77 14.77 -7.49 10.30
N VAL A 78 14.21 -8.27 9.38
CA VAL A 78 13.24 -9.32 9.70
C VAL A 78 13.96 -10.42 10.49
N ASP A 79 13.45 -10.74 11.67
CA ASP A 79 14.04 -11.71 12.62
C ASP A 79 14.40 -13.03 11.93
N ASP A 80 15.50 -13.65 12.36
CA ASP A 80 15.94 -14.94 11.82
C ASP A 80 14.83 -16.00 11.88
N ALA A 81 13.91 -15.93 12.87
CA ALA A 81 12.77 -16.84 12.98
C ALA A 81 11.75 -16.74 11.82
N VAL A 82 11.67 -15.59 11.16
CA VAL A 82 10.85 -15.39 9.95
C VAL A 82 11.66 -15.75 8.72
N ARG A 83 12.97 -15.45 8.68
CA ARG A 83 13.85 -15.81 7.56
C ARG A 83 14.05 -17.32 7.40
N ASP A 84 14.03 -18.06 8.51
CA ASP A 84 14.10 -19.53 8.54
C ASP A 84 12.82 -20.18 7.97
N ASP A 85 11.70 -19.45 7.99
CA ASP A 85 10.43 -19.89 7.41
C ASP A 85 10.31 -19.44 5.95
N GLN A 86 10.79 -20.27 5.03
CA GLN A 86 10.77 -19.96 3.59
C GLN A 86 9.35 -19.74 3.03
N ASP A 87 8.32 -20.41 3.56
CA ASP A 87 6.92 -20.19 3.16
C ASP A 87 6.49 -18.77 3.54
N LEU A 88 6.81 -18.35 4.76
CA LEU A 88 6.51 -17.01 5.25
C LEU A 88 7.30 -15.92 4.49
N MET A 89 8.55 -16.17 4.15
CA MET A 89 9.35 -15.26 3.32
C MET A 89 8.77 -15.10 1.92
N ASN A 90 8.30 -16.19 1.30
CA ASN A 90 7.64 -16.13 -0.01
C ASN A 90 6.31 -15.36 0.07
N ASP A 91 5.52 -15.56 1.14
CA ASP A 91 4.29 -14.79 1.37
C ASP A 91 4.59 -13.29 1.56
N ILE A 92 5.68 -12.94 2.27
CA ILE A 92 6.14 -11.55 2.43
C ILE A 92 6.55 -10.95 1.09
N ASP A 93 7.37 -11.67 0.30
CA ASP A 93 7.84 -11.19 -1.00
C ASP A 93 6.66 -10.96 -1.97
N ALA A 94 5.74 -11.91 -2.05
CA ALA A 94 4.52 -11.79 -2.85
C ALA A 94 3.62 -10.63 -2.39
N PHE A 95 3.56 -10.35 -1.09
CA PHE A 95 2.85 -9.19 -0.56
C PHE A 95 3.52 -7.87 -0.95
N LEU A 96 4.84 -7.78 -0.86
CA LEU A 96 5.60 -6.59 -1.24
C LEU A 96 5.50 -6.31 -2.74
N GLU A 97 5.64 -7.34 -3.58
CA GLU A 97 5.41 -7.25 -5.03
C GLU A 97 3.99 -6.75 -5.34
N HIS A 98 2.98 -7.20 -4.59
CA HIS A 98 1.61 -6.74 -4.76
C HIS A 98 1.48 -5.26 -4.37
N CYS A 99 2.12 -4.84 -3.28
CA CYS A 99 2.17 -3.43 -2.88
C CYS A 99 2.83 -2.54 -3.95
N ASP A 100 3.92 -3.00 -4.57
CA ASP A 100 4.59 -2.26 -5.65
C ASP A 100 3.73 -2.21 -6.92
N LYS A 101 3.14 -3.34 -7.35
CA LYS A 101 2.25 -3.40 -8.52
C LYS A 101 1.05 -2.47 -8.36
N GLU A 102 0.46 -2.44 -7.17
CA GLU A 102 -0.68 -1.57 -6.90
C GLU A 102 -0.28 -0.09 -6.75
N GLN A 103 0.90 0.22 -6.20
CA GLN A 103 1.47 1.58 -6.22
C GLN A 103 1.74 2.07 -7.65
N MET A 104 2.37 1.24 -8.49
CA MET A 104 2.68 1.58 -9.89
C MET A 104 1.43 1.77 -10.75
N ASN A 105 0.40 0.94 -10.57
CA ASN A 105 -0.89 1.07 -11.26
C ASN A 105 -1.59 2.39 -10.89
N TRP A 106 -1.40 2.83 -9.65
CA TRP A 106 -1.90 4.11 -9.16
C TRP A 106 -1.19 5.32 -9.78
N SER A 107 0.14 5.27 -9.92
CA SER A 107 0.92 6.31 -10.61
C SER A 107 0.50 6.43 -12.08
N LEU A 108 0.38 5.31 -12.79
CA LEU A 108 0.00 5.29 -14.21
C LEU A 108 -1.42 5.81 -14.48
N ARG A 109 -2.37 5.61 -13.56
CA ARG A 109 -3.75 6.11 -13.69
C ARG A 109 -3.87 7.63 -13.52
N ASN A 110 -2.91 8.27 -12.87
CA ASN A 110 -2.93 9.72 -12.61
C ASN A 110 -2.22 10.53 -13.71
N GLU A 111 -1.58 9.88 -14.69
CA GLU A 111 -0.86 10.51 -15.81
C GLU A 111 -1.61 10.41 -17.15
N SER A 112 -2.90 10.04 -17.19
CA SER A 112 -3.71 9.94 -18.41
C SER A 112 -4.98 10.78 -18.37
#